data_AF-A0A6G3PF13-F1
#
_entry.id   AF-A0A6G3PF13-F1
#
_cell.length_a   1.000
_cell.length_b   1.000
_cell.length_c   1.000
_cell.angle_alpha   90.00
_cell.angle_beta   90.00
_cell.angle_gamma   90.00
#
_symmetry.space_group_name_H-M   'P 1'
#
loop_
_entity.id
_entity.type
_entity.pdbx_description
1 polymer ?
#
loop_
_entity_poly.entity_id
_entity_poly.type
_entity_poly.pdbx_seq_one_letter_code
_entity_poly.pdbx_strand_id
1 'polypeptide(L)'
;GRRPAAELAARWNTAPLVRDDALLAGYAEARSGHRTRAGLLYLGIGTGVGGAWLPPRPADTPPEGPDELRPCEAGHLVVRPDDGPLCDCGQYGCLQAYASGPALLRAAEARG
;
A
#
# COMPACT_ATOMS: atom_id res chain seq x y z
N GLY A 1 -17.99 -6.75 13.31
CA GLY A 1 -16.83 -6.85 12.41
C GLY A 1 -15.83 -7.82 13.00
N ARG A 2 -15.07 -8.53 12.15
CA ARG A 2 -13.98 -9.41 12.62
C ARG A 2 -12.94 -8.61 13.39
N ARG A 3 -12.29 -9.22 14.39
CA ARG A 3 -11.22 -8.58 15.18
C ARG A 3 -9.97 -9.46 15.10
N PRO A 4 -9.22 -9.41 13.98
CA PRO A 4 -8.11 -10.33 13.75
C PRO A 4 -7.11 -10.36 14.90
N ALA A 5 -6.72 -9.19 15.45
CA ALA A 5 -5.79 -9.13 16.58
C ALA A 5 -6.29 -9.91 17.81
N ALA A 6 -7.58 -9.78 18.16
CA ALA A 6 -8.16 -10.48 19.31
C ALA A 6 -8.33 -11.99 19.03
N GLU A 7 -8.77 -12.36 17.82
CA GLU A 7 -8.89 -13.75 17.38
C GLU A 7 -7.52 -14.46 17.41
N LEU A 8 -6.48 -13.79 16.92
CA LEU A 8 -5.10 -14.29 16.94
C LEU A 8 -4.55 -14.35 18.39
N ALA A 9 -4.75 -13.33 19.20
CA ALA A 9 -4.27 -13.31 20.59
C ALA A 9 -4.86 -14.47 21.41
N ALA A 10 -6.18 -14.71 21.29
CA ALA A 10 -6.85 -15.79 21.99
C ALA A 10 -6.38 -17.18 21.55
N ARG A 11 -6.08 -17.35 20.25
CA ARG A 11 -5.68 -18.65 19.69
C ARG A 11 -4.22 -19.01 19.96
N TRP A 12 -3.32 -18.03 19.99
CA TRP A 12 -1.87 -18.28 20.09
C TRP A 12 -1.24 -17.76 21.39
N ASN A 13 -2.03 -17.22 22.33
CA ASN A 13 -1.56 -16.61 23.58
C ASN A 13 -0.39 -15.63 23.35
N THR A 14 -0.58 -14.72 22.39
CA THR A 14 0.42 -13.76 21.94
C THR A 14 -0.17 -12.36 21.81
N ALA A 15 0.68 -11.35 21.61
CA ALA A 15 0.29 -9.97 21.31
C ALA A 15 0.58 -9.67 19.83
N PRO A 16 -0.30 -10.07 18.88
CA PRO A 16 -0.03 -9.95 17.46
C PRO A 16 -0.11 -8.48 17.01
N LEU A 17 0.86 -8.08 16.20
CA LEU A 17 0.79 -6.81 15.47
C LEU A 17 0.00 -7.01 14.17
N VAL A 18 -1.11 -6.29 14.04
CA VAL A 18 -1.95 -6.33 12.83
C VAL A 18 -1.91 -4.96 12.16
N ARG A 19 -1.54 -4.93 10.89
CA ARG A 19 -1.47 -3.74 10.04
C ARG A 19 -1.91 -4.08 8.62
N ASP A 20 -2.13 -3.03 7.84
CA ASP A 20 -2.38 -3.12 6.40
C ASP A 20 -1.23 -3.82 5.67
N ASP A 21 -1.54 -4.52 4.58
CA ASP A 21 -0.57 -5.33 3.84
C ASP A 21 0.51 -4.49 3.17
N ALA A 22 0.15 -3.34 2.57
CA ALA A 22 1.09 -2.42 1.95
C ALA A 22 2.00 -1.76 2.99
N LEU A 23 1.49 -1.47 4.19
CA LEU A 23 2.31 -0.98 5.31
C LEU A 23 3.37 -2.00 5.72
N LEU A 24 2.97 -3.26 5.90
CA LEU A 24 3.90 -4.33 6.29
C LEU A 24 4.91 -4.65 5.19
N ALA A 25 4.50 -4.61 3.92
CA ALA A 25 5.40 -4.78 2.79
C ALA A 25 6.41 -3.63 2.68
N GLY A 26 5.96 -2.37 2.80
CA GLY A 26 6.86 -1.22 2.83
C GLY A 26 7.84 -1.26 4.01
N TYR A 27 7.39 -1.72 5.18
CA TYR A 27 8.27 -1.94 6.34
C TYR A 27 9.33 -3.00 6.07
N ALA A 28 8.96 -4.11 5.42
CA ALA A 28 9.90 -5.16 5.03
C ALA A 28 10.96 -4.62 4.06
N GLU A 29 10.55 -3.86 3.04
CA GLU A 29 11.49 -3.25 2.08
C GLU A 29 12.41 -2.19 2.70
N ALA A 30 11.90 -1.41 3.65
CA ALA A 30 12.71 -0.45 4.40
C ALA A 30 13.78 -1.14 5.28
N ARG A 31 13.56 -2.40 5.65
CA ARG A 31 14.51 -3.20 6.45
C ARG A 31 15.44 -4.07 5.61
N SER A 32 15.12 -4.32 4.34
CA SER A 32 15.87 -5.24 3.46
C SER A 32 17.23 -4.68 2.99
N GLY A 33 17.57 -3.44 3.33
CA GLY A 33 18.90 -2.85 3.07
C GLY A 33 18.90 -1.66 2.11
N HIS A 34 17.74 -1.11 1.77
CA HIS A 34 17.65 0.16 1.05
C HIS A 34 18.16 1.32 1.91
N ARG A 35 18.87 2.28 1.29
CA ARG A 35 19.27 3.50 1.99
C ARG A 35 18.02 4.35 2.26
N THR A 36 17.50 4.29 3.48
CA THR A 36 16.24 4.94 3.89
C THR A 36 16.42 6.41 4.25
N ARG A 37 17.64 6.96 4.22
CA ARG A 37 17.91 8.37 4.52
C ARG A 37 17.02 9.33 3.70
N ALA A 38 16.79 9.02 2.43
CA ALA A 38 15.94 9.83 1.54
C ALA A 38 14.42 9.57 1.72
N GLY A 39 14.04 8.66 2.62
CA GLY A 39 12.68 8.13 2.72
C GLY A 39 12.43 6.97 1.74
N LEU A 40 11.25 6.37 1.83
CA LEU A 40 10.80 5.28 0.97
C LEU A 40 9.31 5.47 0.67
N LEU A 41 8.93 5.48 -0.60
CA LEU A 41 7.55 5.27 -1.01
C LEU A 41 7.41 3.86 -1.57
N TYR A 42 6.70 3.01 -0.85
CA TYR A 42 6.31 1.69 -1.31
C TYR A 42 4.96 1.77 -2.03
N LEU A 43 4.88 1.19 -3.22
CA LEU A 43 3.64 1.03 -3.99
C LEU A 43 3.44 -0.44 -4.31
N GLY A 44 2.40 -1.04 -3.72
CA GLY A 44 2.01 -2.41 -4.01
C GLY A 44 0.99 -2.42 -5.14
N ILE A 45 1.31 -3.06 -6.27
CA ILE A 45 0.42 -3.19 -7.42
C ILE A 45 0.01 -4.66 -7.56
N GLY A 46 -1.29 -4.93 -7.46
CA GLY A 46 -1.87 -6.27 -7.57
C GLY A 46 -3.33 -6.17 -7.95
N THR A 47 -4.23 -6.80 -7.19
CA THR A 47 -5.68 -6.64 -7.38
C THR A 47 -6.12 -5.18 -7.25
N GLY A 48 -5.49 -4.44 -6.33
CA GLY A 48 -5.60 -2.99 -6.17
C GLY A 48 -4.23 -2.31 -6.19
N VAL A 49 -4.20 -1.05 -5.76
CA VAL A 49 -2.95 -0.29 -5.57
C VAL A 49 -2.91 0.26 -4.14
N GLY A 50 -2.07 -0.32 -3.30
CA GLY A 50 -1.82 0.12 -1.93
C GLY A 50 -0.47 0.84 -1.80
N GLY A 51 -0.21 1.47 -0.66
CA GLY A 51 1.11 2.04 -0.43
C GLY A 51 1.46 2.35 1.01
N ALA A 52 2.75 2.62 1.21
CA ALA A 52 3.30 3.05 2.49
C ALA A 52 4.43 4.07 2.28
N TRP A 53 4.48 5.08 3.14
CA TRP A 53 5.47 6.14 3.10
C TRP A 53 6.33 6.15 4.36
N LEU A 54 7.64 5.96 4.21
CA LEU A 54 8.65 6.25 5.22
C LEU A 54 9.23 7.64 4.92
N PRO A 55 9.05 8.65 5.79
CA PRO A 55 9.66 9.96 5.58
C PRO A 55 11.20 9.91 5.61
N PRO A 56 11.87 10.89 4.97
CA PRO A 56 13.31 11.07 5.11
C PRO A 56 13.72 11.14 6.58
N ARG A 57 14.87 10.54 6.90
CA ARG A 57 15.39 10.44 8.26
C ARG A 57 16.85 10.89 8.33
N PRO A 58 17.33 11.41 9.48
CA PRO A 58 18.68 11.98 9.58
C PRO A 58 19.81 10.97 9.35
N ALA A 59 19.57 9.72 9.75
CA ALA A 59 20.51 8.62 9.66
C ALA A 59 19.93 7.50 8.80
N ASP A 60 20.81 6.78 8.11
CA ASP A 60 20.48 5.63 7.28
C ASP A 60 20.26 4.39 8.15
N THR A 61 19.23 4.43 8.97
CA THR A 61 18.84 3.33 9.85
C THR A 61 17.54 2.70 9.37
N PRO A 62 17.36 1.38 9.54
CA PRO A 62 16.09 0.73 9.24
C PRO A 62 15.01 1.17 10.26
N PRO A 63 13.72 1.17 9.91
CA PRO A 63 12.64 1.36 10.89
C PRO A 63 12.62 0.19 11.88
N GLU A 64 12.33 0.49 13.14
CA GLU A 64 12.20 -0.48 14.24
C GLU A 64 10.81 -1.11 14.28
N GLY A 65 9.80 -0.42 13.74
CA GLY A 65 8.44 -0.94 13.58
C GLY A 65 7.68 -0.36 12.39
N PRO A 66 6.61 -1.02 11.94
CA PRO A 66 5.82 -0.57 10.80
C PRO A 66 5.08 0.76 11.05
N ASP A 67 4.89 1.15 12.32
CA ASP A 67 4.26 2.42 12.70
C ASP A 67 5.13 3.67 12.41
N GLU A 68 6.41 3.47 12.10
CA GLU A 68 7.27 4.54 11.56
C GLU A 68 6.91 4.90 10.12
N LEU A 69 6.25 4.00 9.40
CA LEU A 69 5.68 4.28 8.09
C LEU A 69 4.29 4.90 8.25
N ARG A 70 3.82 5.54 7.18
CA ARG A 70 2.47 6.05 7.05
C ARG A 70 1.74 5.21 6.01
N PRO A 71 0.59 4.61 6.33
CA PRO A 71 -0.23 3.99 5.30
C PRO A 71 -0.68 5.09 4.34
N CYS A 72 -0.71 4.78 3.05
CA CYS A 72 -1.25 5.71 2.06
C CYS A 72 -2.18 4.99 1.09
N GLU A 73 -3.31 5.63 0.83
CA GLU A 73 -4.30 5.19 -0.16
C GLU A 73 -3.85 5.63 -1.57
N ALA A 74 -2.62 5.27 -1.96
CA ALA A 74 -1.99 5.73 -3.20
C ALA A 74 -2.82 5.34 -4.43
N GLY A 75 -3.50 4.19 -4.40
CA GLY A 75 -4.40 3.77 -5.46
C GLY A 75 -5.60 4.68 -5.68
N HIS A 76 -6.01 5.45 -4.67
CA HIS A 76 -7.16 6.34 -4.75
C HIS A 76 -6.79 7.81 -5.02
N LEU A 77 -5.51 8.11 -5.19
CA LEU A 77 -5.08 9.41 -5.70
C LEU A 77 -5.62 9.60 -7.12
N VAL A 78 -6.36 10.69 -7.32
CA VAL A 78 -6.85 11.09 -8.65
C VAL A 78 -5.66 11.63 -9.45
N VAL A 79 -5.25 10.88 -10.46
CA VAL A 79 -4.13 11.23 -11.36
C VAL A 79 -4.59 11.77 -12.69
N ARG A 80 -5.87 11.56 -13.04
CA ARG A 80 -6.50 12.10 -14.25
C ARG A 80 -7.91 12.61 -13.89
N PRO A 81 -8.04 13.87 -13.48
CA PRO A 81 -9.29 14.41 -12.94
C PRO A 81 -10.39 14.53 -13.99
N ASP A 82 -10.01 14.83 -15.22
CA ASP A 82 -10.91 14.91 -16.37
C ASP A 82 -10.89 13.59 -17.12
N ASP A 83 -12.05 13.04 -17.51
CA ASP A 83 -12.18 11.84 -18.36
C ASP A 83 -11.57 10.51 -17.85
N GLY A 84 -11.25 10.41 -16.56
CA GLY A 84 -10.74 9.16 -15.99
C GLY A 84 -11.77 8.02 -15.94
N PRO A 85 -11.35 6.74 -15.94
CA PRO A 85 -12.25 5.61 -15.73
C PRO A 85 -12.78 5.61 -14.29
N LEU A 86 -13.95 5.02 -14.10
CA LEU A 86 -14.53 4.80 -12.78
C LEU A 86 -13.64 3.85 -11.97
N CYS A 87 -13.28 4.26 -10.76
CA CYS A 87 -12.63 3.43 -9.76
C CYS A 87 -13.68 2.72 -8.90
N ASP A 88 -13.34 1.55 -8.36
CA ASP A 88 -14.23 0.80 -7.46
C ASP A 88 -14.55 1.56 -6.16
N CYS A 89 -13.76 2.58 -5.80
CA CYS A 89 -14.08 3.49 -4.68
C CYS A 89 -15.19 4.52 -5.01
N GLY A 90 -15.66 4.58 -6.27
CA GLY A 90 -16.69 5.50 -6.75
C GLY A 90 -16.18 6.84 -7.30
N GLN A 91 -14.88 7.11 -7.22
CA GLN A 91 -14.24 8.28 -7.83
C GLN A 91 -13.84 7.97 -9.29
N TYR A 92 -13.58 9.01 -10.08
CA TYR A 92 -13.05 8.87 -11.45
C TYR A 92 -11.56 9.23 -11.48
N GLY A 93 -10.78 8.49 -12.27
CA GLY A 93 -9.39 8.85 -12.54
C GLY A 93 -8.38 8.53 -11.44
N CYS A 94 -8.75 7.68 -10.48
CA CYS A 94 -7.82 7.16 -9.48
C CYS A 94 -6.71 6.31 -10.12
N LEU A 95 -5.49 6.36 -9.57
CA LEU A 95 -4.35 5.55 -10.03
C LEU A 95 -4.70 4.05 -10.18
N GLN A 96 -5.44 3.49 -9.24
CA GLN A 96 -5.87 2.09 -9.24
C GLN A 96 -6.72 1.74 -10.48
N ALA A 97 -7.52 2.68 -10.97
CA ALA A 97 -8.39 2.46 -12.13
C ALA A 97 -7.59 2.33 -13.45
N TYR A 98 -6.29 2.64 -13.42
CA TYR A 98 -5.37 2.44 -14.54
C TYR A 98 -4.35 1.33 -14.30
N ALA A 99 -3.80 1.25 -13.08
CA ALA A 99 -2.58 0.49 -12.81
C ALA A 99 -2.82 -0.86 -12.11
N SER A 100 -4.02 -1.11 -11.59
CA SER A 100 -4.31 -2.42 -10.98
C SER A 100 -4.33 -3.54 -12.02
N GLY A 101 -4.11 -4.78 -11.59
CA GLY A 101 -4.20 -5.97 -12.44
C GLY A 101 -5.50 -6.02 -13.26
N PRO A 102 -6.69 -5.89 -12.64
CA PRO A 102 -7.96 -5.82 -13.37
C PRO A 102 -8.04 -4.66 -14.35
N ALA A 103 -7.48 -3.49 -14.02
CA ALA A 103 -7.46 -2.35 -14.93
C ALA A 103 -6.57 -2.60 -16.15
N LEU A 104 -5.38 -3.17 -15.95
CA LEU A 104 -4.46 -3.53 -17.02
C LEU A 104 -5.04 -4.58 -17.97
N LEU A 105 -5.75 -5.59 -17.42
CA LEU A 105 -6.45 -6.59 -18.23
C LEU A 105 -7.55 -5.96 -19.10
N ARG A 106 -8.43 -5.13 -18.51
CA ARG A 106 -9.46 -4.40 -19.29
C ARG A 106 -8.85 -3.53 -20.39
N ALA A 107 -7.74 -2.86 -20.09
CA ALA A 107 -7.04 -2.02 -21.06
C ALA A 107 -6.40 -2.84 -22.19
N ALA A 108 -5.94 -4.06 -21.92
CA ALA A 108 -5.43 -4.98 -22.93
C ALA A 108 -6.56 -5.53 -23.83
N GLU A 109 -7.69 -5.93 -23.23
CA GLU A 109 -8.86 -6.41 -23.95
C GLU A 109 -9.46 -5.36 -24.89
N ALA A 110 -9.50 -4.08 -24.49
CA ALA A 110 -10.00 -2.99 -25.32
C ALA A 110 -9.09 -2.63 -26.52
N ARG A 111 -7.89 -3.21 -26.61
CA ARG A 111 -6.92 -2.99 -27.70
C ARG A 111 -6.88 -4.13 -28.72
N GLY A 112 -7.53 -5.25 -28.43
CA GLY A 112 -7.68 -6.40 -29.33
C GLY A 112 -9.01 -6.36 -30.06
#